data_AF-A0A4Q6XMN0-F1
#
_entry.id   AF-A0A4Q6XMN0-F1
#
_cell.length_a   1.000
_cell.length_b   1.000
_cell.length_c   1.000
_cell.angle_alpha   90.00
_cell.angle_beta   90.00
_cell.angle_gamma   90.00
#
_symmetry.space_group_name_H-M   'P 1'
#
loop_
_entity.id
_entity.type
_entity.pdbx_description
1 polymer ?
#
loop_
_entity_poly.entity_id
_entity_poly.type
_entity_poly.pdbx_seq_one_letter_code
_entity_poly.pdbx_strand_id
1 'polypeptide(L)'
;MKEDKIDNNIEDETTFFFSEETGKSLSIGGLIFIFLAVIAFVIFSDWSFSLSLNEEKVGQFGDFVGGTVGTIFSLAGVILFYIALREQRSDIKINQRSANLQTEALQKQIEEFEKQKEELELTRKVYENQLKSMAEQEKTMKIQQFDSTFYALLNVYISIKNELNKKDNNRNFFKERYLELRDASLALPFDSPLQSHNTITENYLKVFFLFKGELSHYFKTIYRLIKIVDSNILLDEKQKKFYCKILRAQLDDYETQILYYNFHCTYGEKSKVLMYKYNMLKHLHPLSKVVFQIHLGHDCYNQSIIAFCDKVDSFLEHSVNLFCSDFDLDIIEQKIEELSCTIALIYGESLTLRVILFDESQIPKYFRNLFLNIIYDKLYISQFRNIHDGILDIKESRLDESLILNYTLNDKKIGKLNTDNN
;
A
#
# COMPACT_ATOMS: atom_id res chain seq x y z
N MET A 1 -16.01 -60.53 -39.44
CA MET A 1 -17.33 -60.93 -38.88
C MET A 1 -18.02 -62.10 -39.62
N LYS A 2 -17.81 -62.32 -40.94
CA LYS A 2 -18.26 -63.55 -41.64
C LYS A 2 -17.13 -64.56 -41.90
N GLU A 3 -15.88 -64.13 -42.02
CA GLU A 3 -14.72 -65.03 -42.12
C GLU A 3 -14.32 -65.67 -40.77
N ASP A 4 -14.47 -64.94 -39.66
CA ASP A 4 -14.16 -65.45 -38.30
C ASP A 4 -15.05 -66.62 -37.83
N LYS A 5 -16.14 -66.94 -38.54
CA LYS A 5 -17.07 -68.03 -38.18
C LYS A 5 -16.72 -69.37 -38.83
N ILE A 6 -15.94 -69.37 -39.92
CA ILE A 6 -15.62 -70.60 -40.64
C ILE A 6 -14.32 -71.23 -40.10
N ASP A 7 -13.34 -70.41 -39.70
CA ASP A 7 -12.10 -70.89 -39.07
C ASP A 7 -12.35 -71.53 -37.68
N ASN A 8 -13.31 -71.02 -36.91
CA ASN A 8 -13.63 -71.59 -35.59
C ASN A 8 -14.18 -73.03 -35.66
N ASN A 9 -14.89 -73.40 -36.74
CA ASN A 9 -15.47 -74.75 -36.87
C ASN A 9 -14.42 -75.83 -37.20
N ILE A 10 -13.30 -75.47 -37.86
CA ILE A 10 -12.24 -76.42 -38.22
C ILE A 10 -11.25 -76.58 -37.05
N GLU A 11 -10.99 -75.52 -36.28
CA GLU A 11 -10.26 -75.66 -35.02
C GLU A 11 -11.01 -76.58 -34.04
N ASP A 12 -12.34 -76.48 -33.92
CA ASP A 12 -13.14 -77.26 -32.97
C ASP A 12 -13.16 -78.80 -33.21
N GLU A 13 -12.98 -79.28 -34.45
CA GLU A 13 -12.89 -80.73 -34.70
C GLU A 13 -11.49 -81.29 -34.38
N THR A 14 -10.44 -80.52 -34.63
CA THR A 14 -9.06 -80.93 -34.31
C THR A 14 -8.76 -80.91 -32.81
N THR A 15 -9.43 -80.03 -32.06
CA THR A 15 -9.33 -79.97 -30.59
C THR A 15 -10.00 -81.14 -29.90
N PHE A 16 -11.04 -81.73 -30.50
CA PHE A 16 -11.71 -82.90 -29.94
C PHE A 16 -10.79 -84.12 -29.89
N PHE A 17 -10.04 -84.36 -30.98
CA PHE A 17 -9.11 -85.49 -31.08
C PHE A 17 -7.80 -85.28 -30.29
N PHE A 18 -7.34 -84.02 -30.17
CA PHE A 18 -6.15 -83.64 -29.42
C PHE A 18 -6.54 -82.86 -28.14
N SER A 19 -7.31 -83.51 -27.28
CA SER A 19 -7.78 -82.96 -25.99
C SER A 19 -7.04 -83.58 -24.80
N GLU A 20 -7.01 -82.88 -23.67
CA GLU A 20 -6.38 -83.40 -22.46
C GLU A 20 -7.05 -84.70 -22.01
N GLU A 21 -8.37 -84.80 -22.22
CA GLU A 21 -9.15 -85.99 -21.96
C GLU A 21 -8.75 -87.16 -22.88
N THR A 22 -8.50 -86.92 -24.17
CA THR A 22 -8.00 -87.98 -25.08
C THR A 22 -6.61 -88.47 -24.70
N GLY A 23 -5.68 -87.57 -24.34
CA GLY A 23 -4.33 -87.94 -23.89
C GLY A 23 -4.37 -88.74 -22.58
N LYS A 24 -5.22 -88.33 -21.63
CA LYS A 24 -5.48 -89.07 -20.38
C LYS A 24 -6.13 -90.43 -20.64
N SER A 25 -7.13 -90.47 -21.51
CA SER A 25 -7.84 -91.70 -21.88
C SER A 25 -6.95 -92.71 -22.60
N LEU A 26 -6.07 -92.27 -23.51
CA LEU A 26 -5.05 -93.14 -24.11
C LEU A 26 -4.06 -93.68 -23.06
N SER A 27 -3.64 -92.85 -22.11
CA SER A 27 -2.73 -93.28 -21.04
C SER A 27 -3.39 -94.32 -20.14
N ILE A 28 -4.65 -94.10 -19.75
CA ILE A 28 -5.45 -95.03 -18.94
C ILE A 28 -5.73 -96.32 -19.74
N GLY A 29 -6.11 -96.20 -21.01
CA GLY A 29 -6.32 -97.33 -21.91
C GLY A 29 -5.05 -98.15 -22.10
N GLY A 30 -3.89 -97.50 -22.25
CA GLY A 30 -2.58 -98.14 -22.27
C GLY A 30 -2.31 -98.95 -21.00
N LEU A 31 -2.59 -98.40 -19.80
CA LEU A 31 -2.45 -99.12 -18.53
C LEU A 31 -3.40 -100.32 -18.41
N ILE A 32 -4.65 -100.17 -18.83
CA ILE A 32 -5.63 -101.27 -18.85
C ILE A 32 -5.17 -102.37 -19.81
N PHE A 33 -4.58 -102.00 -20.95
CA PHE A 33 -4.06 -102.95 -21.93
C PHE A 33 -2.83 -103.70 -21.39
N ILE A 34 -1.93 -103.03 -20.67
CA ILE A 34 -0.86 -103.71 -19.91
C ILE A 34 -1.46 -104.74 -18.96
N PHE A 35 -2.46 -104.33 -18.16
CA PHE A 35 -3.10 -105.21 -17.18
C PHE A 35 -3.76 -106.44 -17.83
N LEU A 36 -4.47 -106.24 -18.93
CA LEU A 36 -5.04 -107.34 -19.73
C LEU A 36 -3.96 -108.22 -20.37
N ALA A 37 -2.87 -107.64 -20.86
CA ALA A 37 -1.74 -108.39 -21.40
C ALA A 37 -1.06 -109.25 -20.31
N VAL A 38 -0.90 -108.71 -19.10
CA VAL A 38 -0.40 -109.46 -17.94
C VAL A 38 -1.34 -110.63 -17.61
N ILE A 39 -2.65 -110.39 -17.56
CA ILE A 39 -3.65 -111.45 -17.31
C ILE A 39 -3.61 -112.51 -18.41
N ALA A 40 -3.59 -112.11 -19.68
CA ALA A 40 -3.54 -113.04 -20.81
C ALA A 40 -2.24 -113.85 -20.79
N PHE A 41 -1.12 -113.22 -20.49
CA PHE A 41 0.17 -113.89 -20.32
C PHE A 41 0.13 -114.90 -19.18
N VAL A 42 -0.52 -114.58 -18.05
CA VAL A 42 -0.72 -115.47 -16.90
C VAL A 42 -1.70 -116.62 -17.18
N ILE A 43 -2.75 -116.41 -17.96
CA ILE A 43 -3.77 -117.46 -18.19
C ILE A 43 -3.40 -118.39 -19.34
N PHE A 44 -2.85 -117.85 -20.44
CA PHE A 44 -2.65 -118.60 -21.68
C PHE A 44 -1.21 -119.09 -21.90
N SER A 45 -0.30 -118.84 -20.95
CA SER A 45 1.04 -119.43 -20.97
C SER A 45 1.09 -120.75 -20.22
N ASP A 46 1.86 -121.72 -20.72
CA ASP A 46 2.19 -122.94 -19.97
C ASP A 46 3.16 -122.62 -18.83
N TRP A 47 2.68 -122.76 -17.60
CA TRP A 47 3.47 -122.53 -16.37
C TRP A 47 3.99 -123.85 -15.82
N SER A 48 5.27 -124.14 -16.08
CA SER A 48 6.02 -125.15 -15.35
C SER A 48 6.89 -124.46 -14.30
N PHE A 49 6.71 -124.79 -13.02
CA PHE A 49 7.49 -124.16 -11.94
C PHE A 49 8.97 -124.59 -12.06
N SER A 50 9.85 -123.65 -12.44
CA SER A 50 11.29 -123.86 -12.52
C SER A 50 12.01 -122.66 -11.88
N LEU A 51 13.18 -122.88 -11.27
CA LEU A 51 13.93 -121.82 -10.57
C LEU A 51 14.56 -120.79 -11.53
N SER A 52 14.60 -121.07 -12.84
CA SER A 52 15.17 -120.21 -13.87
C SER A 52 14.07 -119.49 -14.65
N LEU A 53 14.17 -118.16 -14.72
CA LEU A 53 13.31 -117.33 -15.58
C LEU A 53 13.51 -117.70 -17.04
N ASN A 54 12.43 -117.90 -17.78
CA ASN A 54 12.48 -118.10 -19.22
C ASN A 54 12.64 -116.73 -19.91
N GLU A 55 13.89 -116.37 -20.22
CA GLU A 55 14.25 -115.09 -20.83
C GLU A 55 13.52 -114.82 -22.15
N GLU A 56 13.22 -115.85 -22.94
CA GLU A 56 12.52 -115.72 -24.21
C GLU A 56 11.06 -115.30 -24.02
N LYS A 57 10.33 -115.94 -23.10
CA LYS A 57 8.92 -115.58 -22.80
C LYS A 57 8.80 -114.19 -22.18
N VAL A 58 9.74 -113.82 -21.30
CA VAL A 58 9.78 -112.48 -20.68
C VAL A 58 10.17 -111.42 -21.70
N GLY A 59 11.11 -111.72 -22.60
CA GLY A 59 11.50 -110.86 -23.73
C GLY A 59 10.35 -110.62 -24.70
N GLN A 60 9.64 -111.66 -25.13
CA GLN A 60 8.47 -111.53 -26.02
C GLN A 60 7.32 -110.73 -25.38
N PHE A 61 7.10 -110.89 -24.08
CA PHE A 61 6.16 -110.04 -23.34
C PHE A 61 6.64 -108.58 -23.28
N GLY A 62 7.93 -108.36 -23.00
CA GLY A 62 8.56 -107.05 -23.02
C GLY A 62 8.50 -106.37 -24.38
N ASP A 63 8.69 -107.11 -25.48
CA ASP A 63 8.58 -106.63 -26.86
C ASP A 63 7.13 -106.27 -27.21
N PHE A 64 6.16 -107.08 -26.76
CA PHE A 64 4.75 -106.79 -26.94
C PHE A 64 4.34 -105.53 -26.18
N VAL A 65 4.70 -105.41 -24.89
CA VAL A 65 4.41 -104.22 -24.08
C VAL A 65 5.16 -103.00 -24.64
N GLY A 66 6.46 -103.11 -24.91
CA GLY A 66 7.26 -102.01 -25.47
C GLY A 66 6.77 -101.53 -26.83
N GLY A 67 6.41 -102.46 -27.73
CA GLY A 67 5.94 -102.15 -29.07
C GLY A 67 4.51 -101.62 -29.12
N THR A 68 3.59 -102.17 -28.32
CA THR A 68 2.16 -101.76 -28.35
C THR A 68 1.88 -100.65 -27.35
N VAL A 69 2.20 -100.88 -26.08
CA VAL A 69 1.94 -99.93 -24.98
C VAL A 69 2.88 -98.74 -25.07
N GLY A 70 4.17 -98.95 -25.35
CA GLY A 70 5.13 -97.86 -25.51
C GLY A 70 4.74 -96.87 -26.62
N THR A 71 4.15 -97.37 -27.71
CA THR A 71 3.62 -96.53 -28.81
C THR A 71 2.37 -95.76 -28.40
N ILE A 72 1.45 -96.39 -27.64
CA ILE A 72 0.26 -95.72 -27.09
C ILE A 72 0.66 -94.59 -26.12
N PHE A 73 1.63 -94.84 -25.24
CA PHE A 73 2.14 -93.83 -24.32
C PHE A 73 2.92 -92.71 -25.02
N SER A 74 3.70 -93.05 -26.05
CA SER A 74 4.40 -92.04 -26.86
C SER A 74 3.40 -91.15 -27.60
N LEU A 75 2.35 -91.72 -28.17
CA LEU A 75 1.26 -90.97 -28.79
C LEU A 75 0.54 -90.09 -27.77
N ALA A 76 0.20 -90.62 -26.58
CA ALA A 76 -0.39 -89.85 -25.49
C ALA A 76 0.53 -88.69 -25.04
N GLY A 77 1.84 -88.93 -24.94
CA GLY A 77 2.83 -87.92 -24.59
C GLY A 77 2.94 -86.80 -25.61
N VAL A 78 2.92 -87.12 -26.91
CA VAL A 78 2.90 -86.12 -27.99
C VAL A 78 1.62 -85.28 -27.96
N ILE A 79 0.46 -85.92 -27.74
CA ILE A 79 -0.84 -85.22 -27.61
C ILE A 79 -0.81 -84.25 -26.42
N LEU A 80 -0.39 -84.71 -25.24
CA LEU A 80 -0.30 -83.89 -24.02
C LEU A 80 0.71 -82.75 -24.17
N PHE A 81 1.86 -83.00 -24.79
CA PHE A 81 2.88 -81.97 -25.06
C PHE A 81 2.37 -80.90 -26.05
N TYR A 82 1.66 -81.31 -27.10
CA TYR A 82 1.03 -80.39 -28.05
C TYR A 82 0.00 -79.48 -27.37
N ILE A 83 -0.84 -80.04 -26.49
CA ILE A 83 -1.82 -79.28 -25.71
C ILE A 83 -1.10 -78.27 -24.80
N ALA A 84 -0.07 -78.70 -24.07
CA ALA A 84 0.72 -77.82 -23.21
C ALA A 84 1.35 -76.65 -24.00
N LEU A 85 1.90 -76.92 -25.19
CA LEU A 85 2.45 -75.88 -26.06
C LEU A 85 1.37 -74.91 -26.57
N ARG A 86 0.16 -75.41 -26.87
CA ARG A 86 -0.98 -74.59 -27.30
C ARG A 86 -1.45 -73.69 -26.18
N GLU A 87 -1.60 -74.23 -24.97
CA GLU A 87 -1.97 -73.48 -23.77
C GLU A 87 -0.93 -72.40 -23.46
N GLN A 88 0.36 -72.75 -23.49
CA GLN A 88 1.46 -71.79 -23.32
C GLN A 88 1.44 -70.66 -24.37
N ARG A 89 1.12 -70.96 -25.64
CA ARG A 89 0.95 -69.93 -26.67
C ARG A 89 -0.24 -69.02 -26.37
N SER A 90 -1.33 -69.56 -25.84
CA SER A 90 -2.49 -68.78 -25.40
C SER A 90 -2.12 -67.85 -24.24
N ASP A 91 -1.44 -68.36 -23.22
CA ASP A 91 -0.98 -67.58 -22.07
C ASP A 91 -0.02 -66.46 -22.48
N ILE A 92 0.90 -66.72 -23.42
CA ILE A 92 1.79 -65.68 -23.96
C ILE A 92 0.98 -64.57 -24.65
N LYS A 93 -0.06 -64.91 -25.44
CA LYS A 93 -0.92 -63.90 -26.07
C LYS A 93 -1.69 -63.07 -25.03
N ILE A 94 -2.21 -63.72 -24.00
CA ILE A 94 -2.91 -63.04 -22.89
C ILE A 94 -1.95 -62.11 -22.15
N ASN A 95 -0.74 -62.57 -21.85
CA ASN A 95 0.29 -61.79 -21.17
C ASN A 95 0.76 -60.60 -22.03
N GLN A 96 0.98 -60.79 -23.33
CA GLN A 96 1.30 -59.69 -24.25
C GLN A 96 0.18 -58.64 -24.27
N ARG A 97 -1.08 -59.08 -24.33
CA ARG A 97 -2.24 -58.18 -24.29
C ARG A 97 -2.30 -57.42 -22.96
N SER A 98 -2.06 -58.10 -21.84
CA SER A 98 -2.01 -57.49 -20.50
C SER A 98 -0.90 -56.44 -20.40
N ALA A 99 0.30 -56.75 -20.91
CA ALA A 99 1.43 -55.82 -20.95
C ALA A 99 1.14 -54.58 -21.81
N ASN A 100 0.49 -54.77 -22.97
CA ASN A 100 0.08 -53.67 -23.83
C ASN A 100 -0.95 -52.76 -23.14
N LEU A 101 -1.95 -53.34 -22.47
CA LEU A 101 -2.94 -52.59 -21.69
C LEU A 101 -2.29 -51.83 -20.52
N GLN A 102 -1.32 -52.43 -19.83
CA GLN A 102 -0.55 -51.73 -18.78
C GLN A 102 0.25 -50.56 -19.34
N THR A 103 0.86 -50.72 -20.51
CA THR A 103 1.61 -49.66 -21.18
C THR A 103 0.68 -48.51 -21.58
N GLU A 104 -0.50 -48.80 -22.11
CA GLU A 104 -1.51 -47.78 -22.44
C GLU A 104 -2.03 -47.06 -21.18
N ALA A 105 -2.28 -47.79 -20.09
CA ALA A 105 -2.69 -47.21 -18.82
C ALA A 105 -1.62 -46.28 -18.23
N LEU A 106 -0.34 -46.69 -18.30
CA LEU A 106 0.78 -45.87 -17.85
C LEU A 106 0.92 -44.60 -18.68
N GLN A 107 0.76 -44.69 -20.00
CA GLN A 107 0.79 -43.53 -20.89
C GLN A 107 -0.29 -42.51 -20.51
N LYS A 108 -1.53 -42.96 -20.26
CA LYS A 108 -2.61 -42.09 -19.77
C LYS A 108 -2.29 -41.45 -18.43
N GLN A 109 -1.67 -42.20 -17.51
CA GLN A 109 -1.25 -41.68 -16.21
C GLN A 109 -0.19 -40.59 -16.34
N ILE A 110 0.76 -40.72 -17.29
CA ILE A 110 1.76 -39.69 -17.58
C ILE A 110 1.08 -38.42 -18.12
N GLU A 111 0.13 -38.56 -19.06
CA GLU A 111 -0.61 -37.41 -19.59
C GLU A 111 -1.45 -36.68 -18.51
N GLU A 112 -2.10 -37.43 -17.62
CA GLU A 112 -2.81 -36.85 -16.47
C GLU A 112 -1.86 -36.13 -15.51
N PHE A 113 -0.68 -36.70 -15.27
CA PHE A 113 0.35 -36.09 -14.43
C PHE A 113 0.88 -34.78 -15.03
N GLU A 114 1.10 -34.74 -16.35
CA GLU A 114 1.48 -33.51 -17.05
C GLU A 114 0.41 -32.43 -16.91
N LYS A 115 -0.86 -32.76 -17.11
CA LYS A 115 -1.98 -31.82 -16.90
C LYS A 115 -2.06 -31.32 -15.46
N GLN A 116 -1.88 -32.20 -14.47
CA GLN A 116 -1.85 -31.81 -13.05
C GLN A 116 -0.69 -30.85 -12.76
N LYS A 117 0.47 -31.09 -13.36
CA LYS A 117 1.62 -30.20 -13.20
C LYS A 117 1.32 -28.81 -13.77
N GLU A 118 0.69 -28.73 -14.95
CA GLU A 118 0.26 -27.46 -15.54
C GLU A 118 -0.77 -26.73 -14.66
N GLU A 119 -1.77 -27.45 -14.13
CA GLU A 119 -2.77 -26.88 -13.21
C GLU A 119 -2.15 -26.34 -11.92
N LEU A 120 -1.16 -27.05 -11.37
CA LEU A 120 -0.39 -26.59 -10.21
C LEU A 120 0.42 -25.33 -10.51
N GLU A 121 1.02 -25.24 -11.70
CA GLU A 121 1.74 -24.03 -12.14
C GLU A 121 0.80 -22.83 -12.29
N LEU A 122 -0.39 -23.03 -12.88
CA LEU A 122 -1.43 -22.00 -12.97
C LEU A 122 -1.92 -21.59 -11.57
N THR A 123 -2.15 -22.56 -10.68
CA THR A 123 -2.59 -22.31 -9.31
C THR A 123 -1.58 -21.47 -8.54
N ARG A 124 -0.27 -21.74 -8.69
CA ARG A 124 0.79 -20.92 -8.09
C ARG A 124 0.74 -19.47 -8.58
N LYS A 125 0.56 -19.25 -9.89
CA LYS A 125 0.43 -17.90 -10.46
C LYS A 125 -0.80 -17.16 -9.93
N VAL A 126 -1.95 -17.83 -9.84
CA VAL A 126 -3.18 -17.25 -9.26
C VAL A 126 -2.95 -16.87 -7.80
N TYR A 127 -2.31 -17.75 -7.03
CA TYR A 127 -2.01 -17.50 -5.62
C TYR A 127 -1.06 -16.30 -5.43
N GLU A 128 0.01 -16.20 -6.24
CA GLU A 128 0.90 -15.04 -6.22
C GLU A 128 0.16 -13.73 -6.52
N ASN A 129 -0.74 -13.73 -7.51
CA ASN A 129 -1.56 -12.57 -7.83
C ASN A 129 -2.54 -12.23 -6.69
N GLN A 130 -3.11 -13.24 -6.03
CA GLN A 130 -3.98 -13.04 -4.87
C GLN A 130 -3.22 -12.41 -3.69
N LEU A 131 -2.00 -12.86 -3.41
CA LEU A 131 -1.15 -12.27 -2.37
C LEU A 131 -0.86 -10.79 -2.65
N LYS A 132 -0.56 -10.44 -3.91
CA LYS A 132 -0.35 -9.03 -4.32
C LYS A 132 -1.61 -8.19 -4.10
N SER A 133 -2.76 -8.68 -4.57
CA SER A 133 -4.05 -8.00 -4.38
C SER A 133 -4.41 -7.83 -2.90
N MET A 134 -4.15 -8.83 -2.06
CA MET A 134 -4.38 -8.75 -0.62
C MET A 134 -3.50 -7.70 0.05
N ALA A 135 -2.23 -7.57 -0.35
CA ALA A 135 -1.35 -6.54 0.18
C ALA A 135 -1.82 -5.11 -0.18
N GLU A 136 -2.32 -4.92 -1.41
CA GLU A 136 -2.93 -3.65 -1.83
C GLU A 136 -4.23 -3.33 -1.08
N GLN A 137 -5.07 -4.35 -0.83
CA GLN A 137 -6.28 -4.23 -0.03
C GLN A 137 -5.96 -3.87 1.42
N GLU A 138 -4.96 -4.52 2.04
CA GLU A 138 -4.53 -4.20 3.41
C GLU A 138 -4.13 -2.72 3.53
N LYS A 139 -3.34 -2.22 2.57
CA LYS A 139 -2.96 -0.80 2.52
C LYS A 139 -4.19 0.11 2.42
N THR A 140 -5.12 -0.21 1.52
CA THR A 140 -6.35 0.56 1.31
C THR A 140 -7.22 0.58 2.56
N MET A 141 -7.40 -0.57 3.22
CA MET A 141 -8.16 -0.69 4.46
C MET A 141 -7.57 0.15 5.59
N LYS A 142 -6.23 0.18 5.73
CA LYS A 142 -5.58 1.01 6.75
C LYS A 142 -5.78 2.50 6.49
N ILE A 143 -5.77 2.93 5.22
CA ILE A 143 -6.08 4.32 4.84
C ILE A 143 -7.55 4.65 5.17
N GLN A 144 -8.49 3.76 4.83
CA GLN A 144 -9.91 3.95 5.17
C GLN A 144 -10.16 4.00 6.68
N GLN A 145 -9.46 3.17 7.47
CA GLN A 145 -9.51 3.21 8.92
C GLN A 145 -9.00 4.55 9.47
N PHE A 146 -7.92 5.08 8.87
CA PHE A 146 -7.42 6.40 9.20
C PHE A 146 -8.43 7.50 8.84
N ASP A 147 -9.02 7.47 7.64
CA ASP A 147 -10.06 8.42 7.21
C ASP A 147 -11.20 8.46 8.21
N SER A 148 -11.73 7.29 8.57
CA SER A 148 -12.81 7.15 9.55
C SER A 148 -12.43 7.78 10.89
N THR A 149 -11.22 7.52 11.37
CA THR A 149 -10.71 8.08 12.64
C THR A 149 -10.54 9.59 12.57
N PHE A 150 -9.99 10.10 11.47
CA PHE A 150 -9.79 11.53 11.24
C PHE A 150 -11.11 12.29 11.22
N TYR A 151 -12.09 11.83 10.43
CA TYR A 151 -13.39 12.50 10.35
C TYR A 151 -14.19 12.38 11.64
N ALA A 152 -14.07 11.29 12.38
CA ALA A 152 -14.66 11.18 13.73
C ALA A 152 -14.10 12.26 14.67
N LEU A 153 -12.77 12.45 14.69
CA LEU A 153 -12.15 13.51 15.49
C LEU A 153 -12.47 14.92 14.98
N LEU A 154 -12.62 15.10 13.67
CA LEU A 154 -13.02 16.37 13.07
C LEU A 154 -14.43 16.75 13.52
N ASN A 155 -15.34 15.78 13.59
CA ASN A 155 -16.69 15.99 14.10
C ASN A 155 -16.69 16.34 15.60
N VAL A 156 -15.80 15.73 16.39
CA VAL A 156 -15.59 16.13 17.80
C VAL A 156 -15.12 17.58 17.89
N TYR A 157 -14.15 17.98 17.06
CA TYR A 157 -13.70 19.37 16.96
C TYR A 157 -14.86 20.34 16.62
N ILE A 158 -15.63 20.04 15.58
CA ILE A 158 -16.78 20.87 15.16
C ILE A 158 -17.82 20.95 16.30
N SER A 159 -18.04 19.85 17.02
CA SER A 159 -18.96 19.81 18.16
C SER A 159 -18.50 20.72 19.29
N ILE A 160 -17.21 20.68 19.65
CA ILE A 160 -16.62 21.56 20.66
C ILE A 160 -16.75 23.03 20.23
N LYS A 161 -16.39 23.36 18.99
CA LYS A 161 -16.54 24.72 18.43
C LYS A 161 -17.98 25.23 18.59
N ASN A 162 -18.94 24.42 18.18
CA ASN A 162 -20.36 24.77 18.25
C ASN A 162 -20.85 24.91 19.70
N GLU A 163 -20.36 24.09 20.63
CA GLU A 163 -20.68 24.20 22.05
C GLU A 163 -20.12 25.50 22.66
N LEU A 164 -18.87 25.85 22.35
CA LEU A 164 -18.25 27.10 22.79
C LEU A 164 -19.04 28.30 22.29
N ASN A 165 -19.39 28.32 21.00
CA ASN A 165 -20.23 29.36 20.44
C ASN A 165 -21.60 29.42 21.14
N LYS A 166 -22.28 28.29 21.37
CA LYS A 166 -23.59 28.29 22.06
C LYS A 166 -23.56 28.82 23.50
N LYS A 167 -22.45 28.61 24.22
CA LYS A 167 -22.28 29.10 25.60
C LYS A 167 -22.08 30.61 25.67
N ASP A 168 -21.61 31.22 24.59
CA ASP A 168 -21.36 32.66 24.51
C ASP A 168 -22.64 33.42 24.15
N ASN A 169 -22.88 34.56 24.81
CA ASN A 169 -24.11 35.34 24.65
C ASN A 169 -24.37 35.75 23.19
N ASN A 170 -23.30 36.10 22.46
CA ASN A 170 -23.39 36.54 21.07
C ASN A 170 -23.23 35.40 20.06
N ARG A 171 -23.21 34.16 20.54
CA ARG A 171 -22.97 32.95 19.75
C ARG A 171 -21.65 32.94 18.97
N ASN A 172 -20.67 33.74 19.39
CA ASN A 172 -19.41 33.94 18.69
C ASN A 172 -18.26 34.00 19.69
N PHE A 173 -17.97 32.87 20.33
CA PHE A 173 -17.02 32.78 21.43
C PHE A 173 -15.65 33.36 21.07
N PHE A 174 -15.08 32.96 19.92
CA PHE A 174 -13.75 33.42 19.52
C PHE A 174 -13.69 34.91 19.18
N LYS A 175 -14.76 35.47 18.61
CA LYS A 175 -14.86 36.90 18.33
C LYS A 175 -14.82 37.72 19.62
N GLU A 176 -15.60 37.32 20.63
CA GLU A 176 -15.61 38.02 21.91
C GLU A 176 -14.25 37.96 22.59
N ARG A 177 -13.57 36.79 22.59
CA ARG A 177 -12.20 36.68 23.13
C ARG A 177 -11.20 37.55 22.37
N TYR A 178 -11.37 37.69 21.06
CA TYR A 178 -10.54 38.57 20.25
C TYR A 178 -10.76 40.05 20.58
N LEU A 179 -12.01 40.47 20.74
CA LEU A 179 -12.36 41.84 21.13
C LEU A 179 -11.84 42.16 22.54
N GLU A 180 -11.98 41.24 23.50
CA GLU A 180 -11.42 41.37 24.86
C GLU A 180 -9.90 41.57 24.82
N LEU A 181 -9.18 40.80 23.98
CA LEU A 181 -7.74 40.96 23.79
C LEU A 181 -7.39 42.32 23.20
N ARG A 182 -8.12 42.74 22.16
CA ARG A 182 -7.92 44.04 21.50
C ARG A 182 -8.11 45.17 22.49
N ASP A 183 -9.22 45.15 23.22
CA ASP A 183 -9.60 46.22 24.14
C ASP A 183 -8.65 46.30 25.33
N ALA A 184 -8.18 45.16 25.85
CA ALA A 184 -7.15 45.10 26.88
C ALA A 184 -5.79 45.68 26.41
N SER A 185 -5.58 45.78 25.10
CA SER A 185 -4.32 46.25 24.51
C SER A 185 -4.39 47.70 24.04
N LEU A 186 -5.55 48.38 24.09
CA LEU A 186 -5.72 49.77 23.63
C LEU A 186 -4.91 50.80 24.43
N ALA A 187 -4.70 50.56 25.73
CA ALA A 187 -4.16 51.56 26.65
C ALA A 187 -2.61 51.58 26.75
N LEU A 188 -1.91 50.79 25.95
CA LEU A 188 -0.47 50.54 26.13
C LEU A 188 0.38 51.28 25.09
N PRO A 189 1.52 51.86 25.49
CA PRO A 189 2.43 52.53 24.56
C PRO A 189 3.08 51.51 23.62
N PHE A 190 3.01 51.78 22.32
CA PHE A 190 3.57 50.95 21.26
C PHE A 190 4.86 51.58 20.72
N ASP A 191 5.95 51.44 21.47
CA ASP A 191 7.22 52.09 21.11
C ASP A 191 7.97 51.35 19.98
N SER A 192 7.81 50.04 19.85
CA SER A 192 8.38 49.24 18.75
C SER A 192 7.51 48.02 18.40
N PRO A 193 7.53 47.51 17.15
CA PRO A 193 6.73 46.36 16.73
C PRO A 193 6.91 45.11 17.63
N LEU A 194 8.15 44.85 18.08
CA LEU A 194 8.45 43.72 18.94
C LEU A 194 7.85 43.88 20.34
N GLN A 195 8.00 45.06 20.94
CA GLN A 195 7.41 45.36 22.25
C GLN A 195 5.88 45.32 22.18
N SER A 196 5.29 45.83 21.09
CA SER A 196 3.85 45.74 20.83
C SER A 196 3.39 44.28 20.80
N HIS A 197 4.08 43.42 20.06
CA HIS A 197 3.76 42.00 19.96
C HIS A 197 3.88 41.27 21.31
N ASN A 198 4.96 41.51 22.06
CA ASN A 198 5.18 40.90 23.36
C ASN A 198 4.08 41.31 24.35
N THR A 199 3.74 42.60 24.37
CA THR A 199 2.69 43.16 25.23
C THR A 199 1.31 42.55 24.91
N ILE A 200 0.97 42.45 23.63
CA ILE A 200 -0.28 41.81 23.20
C ILE A 200 -0.29 40.32 23.59
N THR A 201 0.84 39.62 23.44
CA THR A 201 0.97 38.21 23.84
C THR A 201 0.79 38.03 25.35
N GLU A 202 1.31 38.94 26.18
CA GLU A 202 1.08 38.95 27.63
C GLU A 202 -0.40 39.20 27.99
N ASN A 203 -1.07 40.11 27.28
CA ASN A 203 -2.50 40.32 27.47
C ASN A 203 -3.33 39.12 27.02
N TYR A 204 -2.92 38.45 25.94
CA TYR A 204 -3.54 37.20 25.52
C TYR A 204 -3.42 36.13 26.60
N LEU A 205 -2.29 36.03 27.32
CA LEU A 205 -2.17 35.08 28.43
C LEU A 205 -3.26 35.33 29.50
N LYS A 206 -3.58 36.60 29.81
CA LYS A 206 -4.65 36.94 30.76
C LYS A 206 -6.01 36.43 30.25
N VAL A 207 -6.35 36.71 29.00
CA VAL A 207 -7.58 36.21 28.36
C VAL A 207 -7.61 34.67 28.35
N PHE A 208 -6.50 34.04 27.98
CA PHE A 208 -6.38 32.59 27.98
C PHE A 208 -6.62 31.98 29.36
N PHE A 209 -6.13 32.60 30.44
CA PHE A 209 -6.35 32.09 31.80
C PHE A 209 -7.79 32.25 32.28
N LEU A 210 -8.49 33.30 31.87
CA LEU A 210 -9.91 33.49 32.16
C LEU A 210 -10.77 32.38 31.53
N PHE A 211 -10.42 31.94 30.33
CA PHE A 211 -11.17 30.92 29.56
C PHE A 211 -10.37 29.64 29.34
N LYS A 212 -9.52 29.28 30.32
CA LYS A 212 -8.53 28.21 30.18
C LYS A 212 -9.18 26.85 29.92
N GLY A 213 -10.31 26.57 30.55
CA GLY A 213 -11.01 25.29 30.40
C GLY A 213 -11.43 25.06 28.95
N GLU A 214 -12.11 26.05 28.38
CA GLU A 214 -12.64 26.09 27.02
C GLU A 214 -11.52 26.07 25.99
N LEU A 215 -10.60 27.05 26.07
CA LEU A 215 -9.54 27.24 25.09
C LEU A 215 -8.54 26.09 25.11
N SER A 216 -8.16 25.58 26.29
CA SER A 216 -7.23 24.45 26.37
C SER A 216 -7.82 23.19 25.75
N HIS A 217 -9.11 22.90 25.99
CA HIS A 217 -9.77 21.75 25.39
C HIS A 217 -9.84 21.88 23.86
N TYR A 218 -10.21 23.06 23.36
CA TYR A 218 -10.25 23.37 21.94
C TYR A 218 -8.88 23.21 21.26
N PHE A 219 -7.82 23.86 21.78
CA PHE A 219 -6.49 23.78 21.17
C PHE A 219 -5.88 22.38 21.22
N LYS A 220 -6.12 21.61 22.30
CA LYS A 220 -5.70 20.20 22.39
C LYS A 220 -6.34 19.35 21.30
N THR A 221 -7.60 19.64 20.93
CA THR A 221 -8.31 18.91 19.89
C THR A 221 -7.72 19.19 18.51
N ILE A 222 -7.44 20.46 18.19
CA ILE A 222 -6.74 20.82 16.94
C ILE A 222 -5.35 20.18 16.90
N TYR A 223 -4.58 20.30 17.99
CA TYR A 223 -3.26 19.67 18.08
C TYR A 223 -3.34 18.15 17.85
N ARG A 224 -4.33 17.47 18.44
CA ARG A 224 -4.52 16.03 18.28
C ARG A 224 -4.82 15.67 16.83
N LEU A 225 -5.71 16.42 16.17
CA LEU A 225 -6.06 16.22 14.76
C LEU A 225 -4.84 16.33 13.85
N ILE A 226 -4.02 17.36 14.04
CA ILE A 226 -2.80 17.51 13.24
C ILE A 226 -1.78 16.43 13.61
N LYS A 227 -1.68 16.08 14.90
CA LYS A 227 -0.70 15.09 15.34
C LYS A 227 -0.97 13.71 14.78
N ILE A 228 -2.23 13.28 14.71
CA ILE A 228 -2.57 11.96 14.12
C ILE A 228 -2.23 11.90 12.63
N VAL A 229 -2.42 13.01 11.89
CA VAL A 229 -2.03 13.13 10.48
C VAL A 229 -0.51 13.06 10.35
N ASP A 230 0.19 13.87 11.13
CA ASP A 230 1.65 13.99 11.09
C ASP A 230 2.37 12.67 11.43
N SER A 231 1.86 11.96 12.44
CA SER A 231 2.45 10.70 12.92
C SER A 231 2.10 9.48 12.08
N ASN A 232 1.18 9.59 11.12
CA ASN A 232 0.77 8.44 10.32
C ASN A 232 1.84 8.13 9.26
N ILE A 233 2.44 6.95 9.37
CA ILE A 233 3.52 6.45 8.49
C ILE A 233 2.99 6.04 7.11
N LEU A 234 1.70 5.71 7.01
CA LEU A 234 1.07 5.28 5.76
C LEU A 234 0.80 6.43 4.79
N LEU A 235 0.77 7.66 5.30
CA LEU A 235 0.49 8.85 4.52
C LEU A 235 1.79 9.47 4.01
N ASP A 236 1.80 9.80 2.72
CA ASP A 236 2.84 10.67 2.18
C ASP A 236 2.61 12.14 2.59
N GLU A 237 3.61 13.01 2.37
CA GLU A 237 3.50 14.42 2.78
C GLU A 237 2.40 15.18 2.01
N LYS A 238 2.03 14.75 0.79
CA LYS A 238 0.92 15.37 0.04
C LYS A 238 -0.42 15.04 0.69
N GLN A 239 -0.62 13.79 1.07
CA GLN A 239 -1.81 13.33 1.80
C GLN A 239 -1.90 14.00 3.17
N LYS A 240 -0.78 14.11 3.91
CA LYS A 240 -0.78 14.84 5.19
C LYS A 240 -1.20 16.29 5.03
N LYS A 241 -0.61 17.01 4.06
CA LYS A 241 -1.01 18.38 3.70
C LYS A 241 -2.51 18.44 3.33
N PHE A 242 -3.03 17.45 2.61
CA PHE A 242 -4.45 17.38 2.26
C PHE A 242 -5.38 17.34 3.49
N TYR A 243 -5.14 16.45 4.46
CA TYR A 243 -5.96 16.40 5.68
C TYR A 243 -5.84 17.66 6.53
N CYS A 244 -4.63 18.23 6.65
CA CYS A 244 -4.45 19.49 7.37
C CYS A 244 -5.14 20.67 6.68
N LYS A 245 -5.23 20.66 5.34
CA LYS A 245 -6.03 21.65 4.59
C LYS A 245 -7.53 21.50 4.84
N ILE A 246 -8.04 20.27 4.97
CA ILE A 246 -9.44 20.04 5.37
C ILE A 246 -9.70 20.66 6.74
N LEU A 247 -8.83 20.40 7.72
CA LEU A 247 -8.95 21.01 9.05
C LEU A 247 -8.85 22.53 8.99
N ARG A 248 -7.89 23.08 8.25
CA ARG A 248 -7.69 24.52 8.10
C ARG A 248 -8.93 25.21 7.53
N ALA A 249 -9.63 24.58 6.59
CA ALA A 249 -10.87 25.11 6.02
C ALA A 249 -12.04 25.17 7.02
N GLN A 250 -11.94 24.50 8.17
CA GLN A 250 -12.95 24.57 9.25
C GLN A 250 -12.68 25.69 10.26
N LEU A 251 -11.51 26.34 10.20
CA LEU A 251 -11.16 27.46 11.06
C LEU A 251 -11.78 28.74 10.48
N ASP A 252 -12.49 29.50 11.32
CA ASP A 252 -12.92 30.85 11.00
C ASP A 252 -11.83 31.89 11.30
N ASP A 253 -12.06 33.13 10.88
CA ASP A 253 -11.07 34.21 11.00
C ASP A 253 -10.68 34.48 12.45
N TYR A 254 -11.67 34.53 13.36
CA TYR A 254 -11.42 34.82 14.78
C TYR A 254 -10.76 33.64 15.50
N GLU A 255 -11.10 32.40 15.13
CA GLU A 255 -10.38 31.20 15.55
C GLU A 255 -8.91 31.30 15.14
N THR A 256 -8.64 31.63 13.89
CA THR A 256 -7.28 31.76 13.35
C THR A 256 -6.49 32.86 14.07
N GLN A 257 -7.12 33.99 14.39
CA GLN A 257 -6.51 35.08 15.16
C GLN A 257 -6.16 34.66 16.60
N ILE A 258 -7.09 34.03 17.30
CA ILE A 258 -6.89 33.53 18.67
C ILE A 258 -5.84 32.42 18.70
N LEU A 259 -5.83 31.58 17.67
CA LEU A 259 -4.87 30.50 17.49
C LEU A 259 -3.45 31.04 17.24
N TYR A 260 -3.30 32.12 16.47
CA TYR A 260 -2.03 32.81 16.26
C TYR A 260 -1.39 33.25 17.59
N TYR A 261 -2.14 33.96 18.45
CA TYR A 261 -1.61 34.38 19.75
C TYR A 261 -1.34 33.19 20.68
N ASN A 262 -2.12 32.11 20.57
CA ASN A 262 -1.82 30.88 21.32
C ASN A 262 -0.43 30.33 21.00
N PHE A 263 -0.01 30.36 19.73
CA PHE A 263 1.29 29.83 19.31
C PHE A 263 2.48 30.69 19.71
N HIS A 264 2.25 31.97 20.01
CA HIS A 264 3.25 32.84 20.60
C HIS A 264 3.37 32.68 22.12
N CYS A 265 2.47 31.92 22.74
CA CYS A 265 2.49 31.64 24.15
C CYS A 265 3.23 30.33 24.48
N THR A 266 3.83 30.29 25.67
CA THR A 266 4.56 29.12 26.19
C THR A 266 3.74 27.82 26.19
N TYR A 267 2.42 27.92 26.37
CA TYR A 267 1.50 26.77 26.35
C TYR A 267 1.21 26.22 24.95
N GLY A 268 1.41 27.02 23.89
CA GLY A 268 1.20 26.65 22.50
C GLY A 268 2.45 26.13 21.78
N GLU A 269 3.62 26.14 22.43
CA GLU A 269 4.92 25.86 21.79
C GLU A 269 4.99 24.49 21.11
N LYS A 270 4.37 23.45 21.67
CA LYS A 270 4.32 22.12 21.03
C LYS A 270 3.49 22.12 19.75
N SER A 271 2.42 22.91 19.72
CA SER A 271 1.51 23.01 18.57
C SER A 271 2.14 23.82 17.45
N LYS A 272 2.87 24.88 17.79
CA LYS A 272 3.58 25.78 16.88
C LYS A 272 4.36 25.06 15.79
N VAL A 273 5.15 24.03 16.12
CA VAL A 273 5.96 23.27 15.14
C VAL A 273 5.08 22.63 14.07
N LEU A 274 4.01 21.93 14.47
CA LEU A 274 3.11 21.27 13.54
C LEU A 274 2.28 22.28 12.74
N MET A 275 1.82 23.33 13.40
CA MET A 275 0.98 24.35 12.79
C MET A 275 1.74 25.16 11.76
N TYR A 276 3.04 25.40 12.01
CA TYR A 276 3.97 25.95 11.03
C TYR A 276 4.21 24.97 9.90
N LYS A 277 4.55 23.70 10.16
CA LYS A 277 4.75 22.67 9.12
C LYS A 277 3.59 22.57 8.12
N TYR A 278 2.35 22.70 8.58
CA TYR A 278 1.15 22.60 7.74
C TYR A 278 0.52 23.94 7.35
N ASN A 279 1.21 25.06 7.60
CA ASN A 279 0.79 26.41 7.25
C ASN A 279 -0.67 26.71 7.67
N MET A 280 -1.00 26.41 8.93
CA MET A 280 -2.37 26.51 9.46
C MET A 280 -2.90 27.95 9.51
N LEU A 281 -2.00 28.95 9.56
CA LEU A 281 -2.33 30.37 9.62
C LEU A 281 -2.30 31.08 8.25
N LYS A 282 -2.28 30.34 7.13
CA LYS A 282 -2.18 30.90 5.77
C LYS A 282 -3.15 32.04 5.49
N HIS A 283 -4.38 31.91 5.96
CA HIS A 283 -5.46 32.85 5.66
C HIS A 283 -5.57 33.99 6.69
N LEU A 284 -4.62 34.08 7.64
CA LEU A 284 -4.56 35.17 8.59
C LEU A 284 -4.01 36.43 7.91
N HIS A 285 -4.92 37.30 7.50
CA HIS A 285 -4.53 38.60 6.94
C HIS A 285 -3.81 39.44 8.01
N PRO A 286 -2.71 40.16 7.68
CA PRO A 286 -1.97 40.99 8.65
C PRO A 286 -2.87 41.98 9.38
N LEU A 287 -3.75 42.68 8.66
CA LEU A 287 -4.68 43.65 9.23
C LEU A 287 -5.66 43.05 10.25
N SER A 288 -5.86 41.74 10.25
CA SER A 288 -6.70 41.04 11.23
C SER A 288 -6.01 40.83 12.58
N LYS A 289 -4.73 41.19 12.73
CA LYS A 289 -4.02 41.11 14.01
C LYS A 289 -4.25 42.38 14.83
N VAL A 290 -4.38 42.19 16.14
CA VAL A 290 -4.59 43.24 17.15
C VAL A 290 -3.69 44.46 16.97
N VAL A 291 -2.39 44.27 16.71
CA VAL A 291 -1.45 45.39 16.53
C VAL A 291 -1.87 46.33 15.39
N PHE A 292 -2.33 45.79 14.25
CA PHE A 292 -2.78 46.60 13.12
C PHE A 292 -4.17 47.19 13.37
N GLN A 293 -5.06 46.44 14.01
CA GLN A 293 -6.39 46.94 14.40
C GLN A 293 -6.30 48.15 15.34
N ILE A 294 -5.34 48.16 16.26
CA ILE A 294 -5.15 49.28 17.18
C ILE A 294 -4.50 50.47 16.49
N HIS A 295 -3.43 50.24 15.70
CA HIS A 295 -2.73 51.34 15.03
C HIS A 295 -3.54 52.01 13.92
N LEU A 296 -4.35 51.25 13.17
CA LEU A 296 -5.11 51.76 12.04
C LEU A 296 -6.55 52.15 12.41
N GLY A 297 -7.12 51.59 13.47
CA GLY A 297 -8.51 51.84 13.83
C GLY A 297 -9.45 51.55 12.66
N HIS A 298 -10.25 52.54 12.25
CA HIS A 298 -11.17 52.41 11.10
C HIS A 298 -10.47 52.24 9.75
N ASP A 299 -9.22 52.69 9.62
CA ASP A 299 -8.50 52.61 8.35
C ASP A 299 -8.11 51.18 7.97
N CYS A 300 -8.23 50.20 8.89
CA CYS A 300 -8.03 48.79 8.56
C CYS A 300 -9.04 48.25 7.53
N TYR A 301 -10.16 48.96 7.31
CA TYR A 301 -11.18 48.65 6.31
C TYR A 301 -11.02 49.45 5.01
N ASN A 302 -9.98 50.29 4.90
CA ASN A 302 -9.72 51.06 3.69
C ASN A 302 -9.23 50.14 2.56
N GLN A 303 -9.91 50.17 1.41
CA GLN A 303 -9.63 49.32 0.27
C GLN A 303 -8.19 49.48 -0.25
N SER A 304 -7.66 50.71 -0.29
CA SER A 304 -6.28 50.98 -0.74
C SER A 304 -5.25 50.36 0.21
N ILE A 305 -5.52 50.37 1.52
CA ILE A 305 -4.64 49.79 2.54
C ILE A 305 -4.66 48.26 2.48
N ILE A 306 -5.84 47.67 2.29
CA ILE A 306 -5.99 46.22 2.11
C ILE A 306 -5.20 45.77 0.87
N ALA A 307 -5.46 46.39 -0.29
CA ALA A 307 -4.77 46.07 -1.53
C ALA A 307 -3.25 46.27 -1.44
N PHE A 308 -2.80 47.32 -0.75
CA PHE A 308 -1.39 47.53 -0.46
C PHE A 308 -0.81 46.37 0.38
N CYS A 309 -1.47 46.00 1.48
CA CYS A 309 -0.99 44.90 2.34
C CYS A 309 -0.91 43.57 1.58
N ASP A 310 -1.92 43.24 0.77
CA ASP A 310 -1.93 42.03 -0.06
C ASP A 310 -0.77 41.99 -1.05
N LYS A 311 -0.52 43.12 -1.75
CA LYS A 311 0.59 43.23 -2.70
C LYS A 311 1.94 43.13 -2.00
N VAL A 312 2.11 43.79 -0.86
CA VAL A 312 3.33 43.70 -0.04
C VAL A 312 3.56 42.27 0.44
N ASP A 313 2.51 41.61 0.94
CA ASP A 313 2.59 40.25 1.46
C ASP A 313 3.04 39.26 0.39
N SER A 314 2.41 39.35 -0.80
CA SER A 314 2.77 38.55 -1.98
C SER A 314 4.18 38.87 -2.49
N PHE A 315 4.56 40.15 -2.53
CA PHE A 315 5.91 40.59 -2.91
C PHE A 315 6.97 40.01 -1.98
N LEU A 316 6.78 40.15 -0.66
CA LEU A 316 7.72 39.63 0.33
C LEU A 316 7.82 38.10 0.27
N GLU A 317 6.68 37.41 0.14
CA GLU A 317 6.65 35.95 -0.02
C GLU A 317 7.45 35.48 -1.23
N HIS A 318 7.25 36.12 -2.39
CA HIS A 318 7.96 35.76 -3.62
C HIS A 318 9.44 36.12 -3.55
N SER A 319 9.75 37.40 -3.28
CA SER A 319 11.11 37.95 -3.32
C SER A 319 12.04 37.31 -2.29
N VAL A 320 11.58 37.09 -1.05
CA VAL A 320 12.40 36.49 0.01
C VAL A 320 12.62 34.99 -0.24
N ASN A 321 11.61 34.26 -0.70
CA ASN A 321 11.79 32.84 -1.01
C ASN A 321 12.71 32.61 -2.21
N LEU A 322 12.65 33.51 -3.18
CA LEU A 322 13.55 33.52 -4.33
C LEU A 322 14.99 33.81 -3.89
N PHE A 323 15.20 34.87 -3.09
CA PHE A 323 16.50 35.18 -2.47
C PHE A 323 17.08 33.99 -1.68
N CYS A 324 16.26 33.29 -0.90
CA CYS A 324 16.72 32.12 -0.15
C CYS A 324 16.95 30.86 -1.02
N SER A 325 16.60 30.89 -2.30
CA SER A 325 16.76 29.75 -3.22
C SER A 325 17.85 30.00 -4.27
N ASP A 326 18.04 31.25 -4.68
CA ASP A 326 18.98 31.69 -5.70
C ASP A 326 19.57 33.06 -5.31
N PHE A 327 20.88 33.12 -5.13
CA PHE A 327 21.60 34.32 -4.66
C PHE A 327 22.01 35.26 -5.80
N ASP A 328 21.77 34.89 -7.07
CA ASP A 328 22.25 35.62 -8.25
C ASP A 328 21.29 36.75 -8.72
N LEU A 329 20.33 37.18 -7.89
CA LEU A 329 19.38 38.24 -8.24
C LEU A 329 19.76 39.58 -7.62
N ASP A 330 20.04 40.56 -8.48
CA ASP A 330 20.46 41.90 -8.05
C ASP A 330 19.29 42.73 -7.46
N ILE A 331 18.15 42.80 -8.15
CA ILE A 331 17.00 43.65 -7.74
C ILE A 331 15.68 43.01 -8.18
N ILE A 332 14.71 42.96 -7.26
CA ILE A 332 13.31 42.61 -7.56
C ILE A 332 12.44 43.81 -7.19
N GLU A 333 11.69 44.37 -8.14
CA GLU A 333 10.85 45.55 -7.92
C GLU A 333 9.39 45.32 -8.29
N GLN A 334 8.49 45.98 -7.59
CA GLN A 334 7.06 45.99 -7.87
C GLN A 334 6.45 47.38 -7.62
N LYS A 335 5.71 47.86 -8.60
CA LYS A 335 4.91 49.08 -8.49
C LYS A 335 3.55 48.77 -7.86
N ILE A 336 3.14 49.61 -6.91
CA ILE A 336 1.86 49.55 -6.21
C ILE A 336 1.14 50.87 -6.42
N GLU A 337 0.12 50.83 -7.29
CA GLU A 337 -0.63 52.01 -7.74
C GLU A 337 -1.49 52.62 -6.63
N GLU A 338 -2.00 51.81 -5.70
CA GLU A 338 -3.00 52.23 -4.69
C GLU A 338 -2.47 53.27 -3.68
N LEU A 339 -1.16 53.30 -3.47
CA LEU A 339 -0.48 54.29 -2.62
C LEU A 339 0.65 55.01 -3.37
N SER A 340 0.65 54.96 -4.71
CA SER A 340 1.67 55.58 -5.56
C SER A 340 3.09 55.27 -5.07
N CYS A 341 3.39 53.99 -4.84
CA CYS A 341 4.68 53.56 -4.28
C CYS A 341 5.33 52.42 -5.07
N THR A 342 6.65 52.32 -5.01
CA THR A 342 7.43 51.19 -5.54
C THR A 342 8.18 50.53 -4.41
N ILE A 343 8.09 49.20 -4.35
CA ILE A 343 8.81 48.38 -3.39
C ILE A 343 9.86 47.58 -4.16
N ALA A 344 11.09 47.59 -3.67
CA ALA A 344 12.19 46.83 -4.24
C ALA A 344 12.96 46.08 -3.16
N LEU A 345 13.30 44.83 -3.43
CA LEU A 345 14.26 44.06 -2.66
C LEU A 345 15.57 44.08 -3.43
N ILE A 346 16.60 44.68 -2.83
CA ILE A 346 17.91 44.91 -3.45
C ILE A 346 18.93 44.04 -2.74
N TYR A 347 19.69 43.28 -3.52
CA TYR A 347 20.83 42.50 -3.04
C TYR A 347 22.13 43.15 -3.53
N GLY A 348 23.11 43.23 -2.64
CA GLY A 348 24.37 43.93 -2.85
C GLY A 348 25.29 43.65 -1.66
N GLU A 349 25.80 44.70 -1.00
CA GLU A 349 26.55 44.52 0.26
C GLU A 349 25.66 44.04 1.42
N SER A 350 24.38 44.40 1.41
CA SER A 350 23.39 44.02 2.42
C SER A 350 22.00 43.93 1.80
N LEU A 351 21.19 42.97 2.23
CA LEU A 351 19.81 42.84 1.77
C LEU A 351 19.00 44.06 2.21
N THR A 352 18.48 44.83 1.27
CA THR A 352 17.77 46.08 1.57
C THR A 352 16.39 46.07 0.94
N LEU A 353 15.36 46.25 1.75
CA LEU A 353 14.01 46.50 1.27
C LEU A 353 13.82 48.03 1.13
N ARG A 354 13.70 48.50 -0.10
CA ARG A 354 13.49 49.91 -0.43
C ARG A 354 12.03 50.17 -0.75
N VAL A 355 11.48 51.24 -0.19
CA VAL A 355 10.18 51.78 -0.59
C VAL A 355 10.37 53.21 -1.08
N ILE A 356 9.89 53.48 -2.29
CA ILE A 356 9.88 54.81 -2.90
C ILE A 356 8.42 55.26 -2.97
N LEU A 357 8.10 56.39 -2.34
CA LEU A 357 6.77 56.98 -2.34
C LEU A 357 6.81 58.25 -3.19
N PHE A 358 6.00 58.31 -4.24
CA PHE A 358 6.06 59.39 -5.24
C PHE A 358 5.11 60.55 -4.97
N ASP A 359 4.07 60.36 -4.16
CA ASP A 359 3.07 61.39 -3.84
C ASP A 359 2.82 61.46 -2.33
N GLU A 360 3.46 62.40 -1.63
CA GLU A 360 3.30 62.60 -0.18
C GLU A 360 1.84 62.87 0.24
N SER A 361 0.99 63.37 -0.66
CA SER A 361 -0.41 63.67 -0.33
C SER A 361 -1.27 62.42 -0.14
N GLN A 362 -0.88 61.30 -0.76
CA GLN A 362 -1.56 60.01 -0.65
C GLN A 362 -1.03 59.15 0.49
N ILE A 363 0.08 59.55 1.14
CA ILE A 363 0.72 58.78 2.20
C ILE A 363 -0.01 59.00 3.52
N PRO A 364 -0.59 57.96 4.14
CA PRO A 364 -1.15 58.10 5.47
C PRO A 364 -0.06 58.47 6.49
N LYS A 365 -0.37 59.32 7.47
CA LYS A 365 0.60 59.74 8.51
C LYS A 365 1.22 58.55 9.27
N TYR A 366 0.51 57.44 9.37
CA TYR A 366 0.95 56.20 10.03
C TYR A 366 1.67 55.23 9.09
N PHE A 367 1.87 55.55 7.81
CA PHE A 367 2.44 54.63 6.81
C PHE A 367 3.77 54.01 7.25
N ARG A 368 4.65 54.82 7.86
CA ARG A 368 5.95 54.34 8.35
C ARG A 368 5.80 53.23 9.37
N ASN A 369 4.92 53.44 10.36
CA ASN A 369 4.63 52.46 11.40
C ASN A 369 3.92 51.24 10.81
N LEU A 370 2.99 51.44 9.89
CA LEU A 370 2.29 50.35 9.19
C LEU A 370 3.30 49.44 8.48
N PHE A 371 4.13 50.01 7.61
CA PHE A 371 5.07 49.24 6.81
C PHE A 371 6.13 48.55 7.67
N LEU A 372 6.63 49.24 8.70
CA LEU A 372 7.55 48.65 9.68
C LEU A 372 6.92 47.43 10.37
N ASN A 373 5.66 47.53 10.82
CA ASN A 373 4.94 46.41 11.42
C ASN A 373 4.72 45.26 10.43
N ILE A 374 4.41 45.54 9.15
CA ILE A 374 4.25 44.49 8.11
C ILE A 374 5.56 43.72 7.92
N ILE A 375 6.70 44.41 7.80
CA ILE A 375 8.00 43.76 7.64
C ILE A 375 8.32 42.88 8.85
N TYR A 376 8.21 43.44 10.07
CA TYR A 376 8.47 42.70 11.30
C TYR A 376 7.58 41.47 11.42
N ASP A 377 6.30 41.63 11.11
CA ASP A 377 5.31 40.58 11.19
C ASP A 377 5.56 39.46 10.18
N LYS A 378 5.71 39.78 8.88
CA LYS A 378 5.84 38.77 7.82
C LYS A 378 7.17 38.04 7.87
N LEU A 379 8.28 38.75 8.11
CA LEU A 379 9.63 38.19 8.05
C LEU A 379 10.06 37.47 9.33
N TYR A 380 9.50 37.85 10.47
CA TYR A 380 9.99 37.35 11.77
C TYR A 380 8.89 36.80 12.67
N ILE A 381 7.89 37.61 13.03
CA ILE A 381 6.89 37.22 14.05
C ILE A 381 6.05 36.04 13.54
N SER A 382 5.44 36.14 12.36
CA SER A 382 4.66 35.06 11.75
C SER A 382 5.50 33.84 11.36
N GLN A 383 6.82 34.01 11.27
CA GLN A 383 7.78 32.92 11.07
C GLN A 383 8.28 32.32 12.38
N PHE A 384 7.78 32.81 13.52
CA PHE A 384 8.16 32.41 14.87
C PHE A 384 9.67 32.43 15.15
N ARG A 385 10.39 33.38 14.55
CA ARG A 385 11.83 33.54 14.72
C ARG A 385 12.14 34.30 16.01
N ASN A 386 13.30 34.05 16.61
CA ASN A 386 13.78 34.82 17.77
C ASN A 386 14.27 36.20 17.30
N ILE A 387 13.75 37.26 17.92
CA ILE A 387 14.00 38.66 17.55
C ILE A 387 14.59 39.39 18.77
N HIS A 388 15.52 40.32 18.51
CA HIS A 388 16.00 41.31 19.47
C HIS A 388 15.91 42.70 18.81
N ASP A 389 15.83 43.76 19.61
CA ASP A 389 15.81 45.13 19.09
C ASP A 389 17.05 45.42 18.23
N GLY A 390 16.86 46.18 17.14
CA GLY A 390 17.94 46.58 16.21
C GLY A 390 18.21 45.63 15.03
N ILE A 391 17.28 44.75 14.67
CA ILE A 391 17.42 43.85 13.50
C ILE A 391 17.25 44.57 12.15
N LEU A 392 16.64 45.75 12.16
CA LEU A 392 16.38 46.59 10.99
C LEU A 392 17.02 47.96 11.20
N ASP A 393 17.91 48.36 10.28
CA ASP A 393 18.41 49.73 10.20
C ASP A 393 17.59 50.51 9.17
N ILE A 394 17.05 51.66 9.56
CA ILE A 394 16.14 52.46 8.75
C ILE A 394 16.86 53.74 8.34
N LYS A 395 17.10 53.90 7.03
CA LYS A 395 17.66 55.12 6.45
C LYS A 395 16.63 55.82 5.60
N GLU A 396 16.44 57.09 5.89
CA GLU A 396 15.52 57.96 5.16
C GLU A 396 16.30 58.92 4.27
N SER A 397 15.83 59.08 3.04
CA SER A 397 16.35 60.06 2.09
C SER A 397 15.21 60.67 1.28
N ARG A 398 15.40 61.91 0.83
CA ARG A 398 14.45 62.63 -0.02
C ARG A 398 15.13 62.98 -1.34
N LEU A 399 14.43 62.71 -2.45
CA LEU A 399 14.91 62.97 -3.81
C LEU A 399 13.71 63.39 -4.66
N ASP A 400 13.77 64.59 -5.25
CA ASP A 400 12.79 65.11 -6.21
C ASP A 400 11.33 64.85 -5.81
N GLU A 401 10.93 65.35 -4.63
CA GLU A 401 9.59 65.21 -4.02
C GLU A 401 9.19 63.78 -3.57
N SER A 402 10.03 62.79 -3.80
CA SER A 402 9.80 61.40 -3.38
C SER A 402 10.45 61.09 -2.02
N LEU A 403 9.73 60.38 -1.16
CA LEU A 403 10.24 59.84 0.10
C LEU A 403 10.79 58.43 -0.12
N ILE A 404 12.07 58.23 0.17
CA ILE A 404 12.75 56.93 0.04
C ILE A 404 13.06 56.39 1.44
N LEU A 405 12.50 55.22 1.75
CA LEU A 405 12.75 54.48 2.98
C LEU A 405 13.56 53.22 2.64
N ASN A 406 14.77 53.13 3.18
CA ASN A 406 15.62 51.94 3.05
C ASN A 406 15.64 51.18 4.37
N TYR A 407 15.16 49.94 4.33
CA TYR A 407 15.15 49.01 5.45
C TYR A 407 16.26 47.98 5.23
N THR A 408 17.38 48.15 5.92
CA THR A 408 18.50 47.20 5.83
C THR A 408 18.19 46.00 6.71
N LEU A 409 18.11 44.83 6.09
CA LEU A 409 17.77 43.58 6.72
C LEU A 409 19.04 42.79 7.08
N ASN A 410 19.01 42.09 8.21
CA ASN A 410 20.05 41.13 8.54
C ASN A 410 19.84 39.83 7.74
N ASP A 411 20.59 39.69 6.65
CA ASP A 411 20.58 38.55 5.73
C ASP A 411 20.69 37.19 6.45
N LYS A 412 21.57 37.06 7.46
CA LYS A 412 21.77 35.83 8.25
C LYS A 412 20.56 35.41 9.09
N LYS A 413 19.61 36.32 9.33
CA LYS A 413 18.39 36.05 10.11
C LYS A 413 17.14 35.87 9.25
N ILE A 414 17.30 35.96 7.92
CA ILE A 414 16.23 35.73 6.97
C ILE A 414 16.34 34.30 6.43
N GLY A 415 15.22 33.61 6.43
CA GLY A 415 15.06 32.31 5.79
C GLY A 415 13.77 32.26 4.98
N LYS A 416 13.54 31.13 4.31
CA LYS A 416 12.31 30.88 3.54
C LYS A 416 11.07 31.15 4.39
N LEU A 417 10.12 31.86 3.78
CA LEU A 417 8.81 32.11 4.32
C LEU A 417 7.93 30.89 4.07
N ASN A 418 7.12 30.55 5.05
CA ASN A 418 6.25 29.38 4.99
C ASN A 418 5.19 29.52 3.88
N THR A 419 5.13 28.56 2.96
CA THR A 419 4.13 28.53 1.87
C THR A 419 3.50 27.15 1.71
N ASP A 420 2.35 27.07 1.05
CA ASP A 420 1.70 25.79 0.75
C ASP A 420 2.44 24.97 -0.34
N ASN A 421 3.33 25.62 -1.08
CA ASN A 421 4.07 25.00 -2.18
C ASN A 421 5.26 24.21 -1.64
N ASN A 422 5.56 23.11 -2.32
CA ASN A 422 6.44 22.03 -1.87
C ASN A 422 7.73 22.48 -1.19
#